data_AF-A0A954GS76-F1
#
_entry.id   AF-A0A954GS76-F1
#
_cell.length_a   1.000
_cell.length_b   1.000
_cell.length_c   1.000
_cell.angle_alpha   90.00
_cell.angle_beta   90.00
_cell.angle_gamma   90.00
#
_symmetry.space_group_name_H-M   'P 1'
#
loop_
_entity.id
_entity.type
_entity.pdbx_description
1 polymer ?
#
loop_
_entity_poly.entity_id
_entity_poly.type
_entity_poly.pdbx_seq_one_letter_code
_entity_poly.pdbx_strand_id
1 'polypeptide(L)'
;MPQNDTTLPRDLDFEAELTLRRLKPRLAALWNELEVAEVTRRRFEQRLEHYWNDLFHGLFALYGQRYDFFYHLEQILLSGVRGIASRPDDLQEIDEHRVNDPGWYQSQDMVGGALYVDLFSENLCNLRNHIHYFKELGLSYLHLMPLFAVRPGDNDGGYAISNYRSVDPRLGTIDDLKLLASELRAEGISLVLDFVFNHTADDHEWAQRAQAGDKEYQQFYYIFPDRTVPDQYERTLREIFPTVRRGNFTWHDGMGQWVWTTFNSFQWDLNYSNPAVFRSMLEELIFIANTGVDILRLDAVAFIWKRIGTNCENLPQAHTLIRAYNSLVRIIAPELLFKSEAIVHPDDVVKYIGEHECQLSYNPTLMALLWESLATRNVRLLTRSLSHRHALPRNTAWVNYLRCHDHIGWTFDNADAESLGINAYDHRQF
;
A
#
# COMPACT_ATOMS: atom_id res chain seq x y z
N MET A 1 -3.55 20.89 -44.42
CA MET A 1 -2.27 20.15 -44.46
C MET A 1 -2.05 19.57 -43.08
N PRO A 2 -2.10 18.24 -42.90
CA PRO A 2 -1.68 17.65 -41.64
C PRO A 2 -0.16 17.69 -41.59
N GLN A 3 0.40 18.38 -40.58
CA GLN A 3 1.80 18.21 -40.23
C GLN A 3 1.96 16.82 -39.64
N ASN A 4 2.72 15.98 -40.35
CA ASN A 4 3.24 14.72 -39.85
C ASN A 4 4.09 15.02 -38.61
N ASP A 5 3.57 14.68 -37.44
CA ASP A 5 4.37 14.58 -36.21
C ASP A 5 5.16 13.27 -36.27
N THR A 6 6.24 13.27 -37.06
CA THR A 6 7.26 12.23 -37.04
C THR A 6 8.21 12.50 -35.88
N THR A 7 7.73 12.28 -34.65
CA THR A 7 8.63 12.05 -33.52
C THR A 7 9.16 10.63 -33.65
N LEU A 8 10.48 10.49 -33.82
CA LEU A 8 11.18 9.22 -33.65
C LEU A 8 10.75 8.60 -32.31
N PRO A 9 10.61 7.26 -32.20
CA PRO A 9 10.36 6.62 -30.91
C PRO A 9 11.42 7.11 -29.92
N ARG A 10 10.99 7.74 -28.82
CA ARG A 10 11.89 8.15 -27.75
C ARG A 10 12.55 6.89 -27.23
N ASP A 11 13.87 6.82 -27.33
CA ASP A 11 14.64 5.76 -26.67
C ASP A 11 14.62 6.06 -25.16
N LEU A 12 13.59 5.55 -24.47
CA LEU A 12 13.38 5.81 -23.06
C LEU A 12 14.48 5.19 -22.19
N ASP A 13 15.11 4.09 -22.63
CA ASP A 13 16.26 3.49 -21.95
C ASP A 13 17.46 4.44 -21.97
N PHE A 14 17.74 5.05 -23.13
CA PHE A 14 18.78 6.09 -23.22
C PHE A 14 18.48 7.30 -22.33
N GLU A 15 17.23 7.78 -22.31
CA GLU A 15 16.84 8.92 -21.47
C GLU A 15 16.90 8.58 -19.97
N ALA A 16 16.58 7.34 -19.60
CA ALA A 16 16.74 6.83 -18.24
C ALA A 16 18.22 6.87 -17.84
N GLU A 17 19.10 6.28 -18.64
CA GLU A 17 20.55 6.23 -18.36
C GLU A 17 21.14 7.64 -18.24
N LEU A 18 20.79 8.52 -19.19
CA LEU A 18 21.25 9.91 -19.20
C LEU A 18 20.75 10.68 -17.98
N THR A 19 19.51 10.44 -17.56
CA THR A 19 18.93 11.06 -16.36
C THR A 19 19.65 10.60 -15.10
N LEU A 20 19.87 9.30 -14.92
CA LEU A 20 20.62 8.80 -13.75
C LEU A 20 22.02 9.40 -13.70
N ARG A 21 22.72 9.44 -14.84
CA ARG A 21 24.05 10.05 -14.94
C ARG A 21 24.07 11.51 -14.51
N ARG A 22 23.02 12.28 -14.83
CA ARG A 22 22.86 13.69 -14.43
C ARG A 22 22.51 13.86 -12.95
N LEU A 23 21.82 12.89 -12.35
CA LEU A 23 21.45 12.90 -10.93
C LEU A 23 22.57 12.38 -10.01
N LYS A 24 23.47 11.52 -10.51
CA LYS A 24 24.61 10.98 -9.73
C LYS A 24 25.39 12.02 -8.92
N PRO A 25 25.74 13.22 -9.45
CA PRO A 25 26.41 14.27 -8.66
C PRO A 25 25.62 14.77 -7.45
N ARG A 26 24.28 14.81 -7.54
CA ARG A 26 23.41 15.19 -6.42
C ARG A 26 23.43 14.16 -5.31
N LEU A 27 23.36 12.88 -5.68
CA LEU A 27 23.47 11.77 -4.73
C LEU A 27 24.85 11.76 -4.07
N ALA A 28 25.92 11.94 -4.84
CA ALA A 28 27.28 12.00 -4.33
C ALA A 28 27.49 13.13 -3.31
N ALA A 29 26.91 14.31 -3.55
CA ALA A 29 26.95 15.41 -2.58
C ALA A 29 26.27 15.02 -1.25
N LEU A 30 25.08 14.43 -1.32
CA LEU A 30 24.33 14.01 -0.13
C LEU A 30 25.01 12.85 0.62
N TRP A 31 25.61 11.89 -0.10
CA TRP A 31 26.40 10.82 0.53
C TRP A 31 27.55 11.34 1.37
N ASN A 32 28.26 12.37 0.88
CA ASN A 32 29.36 12.98 1.59
C ASN A 32 28.88 13.79 2.80
N GLU A 33 27.72 14.44 2.70
CA GLU A 33 27.10 15.20 3.79
C GLU A 33 26.67 14.28 4.95
N LEU A 34 26.09 13.12 4.64
CA LEU A 34 25.55 12.18 5.62
C LEU A 34 26.60 11.20 6.19
N GLU A 35 27.85 11.25 5.71
CA GLU A 35 28.96 10.37 6.14
C GLU A 35 28.62 8.87 6.13
N VAL A 36 27.82 8.42 5.16
CA VAL A 36 27.36 7.03 5.07
C VAL A 36 28.51 6.08 4.70
N ALA A 37 28.54 4.92 5.36
CA ALA A 37 29.54 3.89 5.11
C ALA A 37 29.60 3.49 3.62
N GLU A 38 30.82 3.32 3.09
CA GLU A 38 31.05 3.04 1.67
C GLU A 38 30.32 1.76 1.21
N VAL A 39 30.25 0.74 2.07
CA VAL A 39 29.55 -0.53 1.77
C VAL A 39 28.05 -0.30 1.55
N THR A 40 27.39 0.45 2.44
CA THR A 40 25.96 0.79 2.34
C THR A 40 25.69 1.61 1.08
N ARG A 41 26.54 2.63 0.81
CA ARG A 41 26.46 3.42 -0.42
C ARG A 41 26.57 2.54 -1.67
N ARG A 42 27.57 1.66 -1.73
CA ARG A 42 27.85 0.82 -2.90
C ARG A 42 26.69 -0.16 -3.16
N ARG A 43 26.09 -0.73 -2.10
CA ARG A 43 24.89 -1.58 -2.18
C ARG A 43 23.68 -0.82 -2.71
N PHE A 44 23.43 0.38 -2.19
CA PHE A 44 22.35 1.25 -2.70
C PHE A 44 22.56 1.57 -4.18
N GLU A 45 23.77 1.97 -4.58
CA GLU A 45 24.08 2.31 -5.98
C GLU A 45 23.89 1.10 -6.91
N GLN A 46 24.30 -0.09 -6.50
CA GLN A 46 24.08 -1.34 -7.27
C GLN A 46 22.59 -1.66 -7.44
N ARG A 47 21.80 -1.56 -6.36
CA ARG A 47 20.36 -1.78 -6.42
C ARG A 47 19.68 -0.71 -7.28
N LEU A 48 20.08 0.55 -7.11
CA LEU A 48 19.57 1.65 -7.92
C LEU A 48 19.82 1.36 -9.40
N GLU A 49 21.04 1.01 -9.79
CA GLU A 49 21.35 0.67 -11.18
C GLU A 49 20.52 -0.51 -11.70
N HIS A 50 20.27 -1.53 -10.87
CA HIS A 50 19.43 -2.68 -11.24
C HIS A 50 17.96 -2.31 -11.47
N TYR A 51 17.35 -1.52 -10.57
CA TYR A 51 15.93 -1.19 -10.61
C TYR A 51 15.61 0.13 -11.33
N TRP A 52 16.62 0.85 -11.82
CA TRP A 52 16.46 2.21 -12.32
C TRP A 52 15.54 2.30 -13.54
N ASN A 53 15.68 1.41 -14.52
CA ASN A 53 14.89 1.50 -15.75
C ASN A 53 13.40 1.31 -15.46
N ASP A 54 13.03 0.31 -14.67
CA ASP A 54 11.63 0.08 -14.29
C ASP A 54 11.06 1.25 -13.49
N LEU A 55 11.83 1.76 -12.52
CA LEU A 55 11.44 2.91 -11.72
C LEU A 55 11.23 4.16 -12.59
N PHE A 56 12.21 4.48 -13.44
CA PHE A 56 12.16 5.65 -14.32
C PHE A 56 11.01 5.55 -15.31
N HIS A 57 10.83 4.41 -15.97
CA HIS A 57 9.72 4.20 -16.91
C HIS A 57 8.36 4.32 -16.23
N GLY A 58 8.19 3.73 -15.05
CA GLY A 58 6.96 3.83 -14.29
C GLY A 58 6.63 5.28 -13.90
N LEU A 59 7.59 5.99 -13.31
CA LEU A 59 7.41 7.38 -12.91
C LEU A 59 7.23 8.31 -14.12
N PHE A 60 7.95 8.08 -15.23
CA PHE A 60 7.81 8.85 -16.45
C PHE A 60 6.45 8.61 -17.11
N ALA A 61 5.92 7.38 -17.08
CA ALA A 61 4.57 7.07 -17.58
C ALA A 61 3.47 7.78 -16.76
N LEU A 62 3.66 7.91 -15.44
CA LEU A 62 2.71 8.59 -14.56
C LEU A 62 2.80 10.12 -14.67
N TYR A 63 4.03 10.66 -14.72
CA TYR A 63 4.29 12.08 -14.44
C TYR A 63 5.13 12.80 -15.49
N GLY A 64 5.64 12.13 -16.52
CA GLY A 64 6.59 12.68 -17.49
C GLY A 64 6.08 13.85 -18.32
N GLN A 65 4.77 14.12 -18.30
CA GLN A 65 4.15 15.28 -18.94
C GLN A 65 4.09 16.52 -18.03
N ARG A 66 4.47 16.39 -16.76
CA ARG A 66 4.48 17.51 -15.82
C ARG A 66 5.78 18.30 -15.92
N TYR A 67 5.67 19.62 -15.81
CA TYR A 67 6.82 20.52 -15.87
C TYR A 67 7.83 20.30 -14.73
N ASP A 68 7.38 19.76 -13.60
CA ASP A 68 8.15 19.53 -12.37
C ASP A 68 8.63 18.08 -12.22
N PHE A 69 8.46 17.23 -13.24
CA PHE A 69 8.79 15.79 -13.15
C PHE A 69 10.21 15.52 -12.65
N PHE A 70 11.23 16.12 -13.28
CA PHE A 70 12.62 15.88 -12.91
C PHE A 70 12.97 16.41 -11.52
N TYR A 71 12.28 17.44 -11.04
CA TYR A 71 12.43 17.91 -9.66
C TYR A 71 11.96 16.82 -8.68
N HIS A 72 10.78 16.25 -8.89
CA HIS A 72 10.27 15.17 -8.03
C HIS A 72 11.12 13.91 -8.14
N LEU A 73 11.60 13.55 -9.33
CA LEU A 73 12.49 12.41 -9.52
C LEU A 73 13.80 12.57 -8.73
N GLU A 74 14.42 13.76 -8.75
CA GLU A 74 15.58 14.06 -7.92
C GLU A 74 15.24 13.91 -6.42
N GLN A 75 14.12 14.49 -5.97
CA GLN A 75 13.73 14.42 -4.55
C GLN A 75 13.39 13.00 -4.09
N ILE A 76 12.82 12.16 -4.95
CA ILE A 76 12.57 10.73 -4.67
C ILE A 76 13.89 10.01 -4.40
N LEU A 77 14.91 10.21 -5.24
CA LEU A 77 16.22 9.58 -5.04
C LEU A 77 16.93 10.10 -3.79
N LEU A 78 16.86 11.41 -3.52
CA LEU A 78 17.43 11.99 -2.30
C LEU A 78 16.72 11.46 -1.05
N SER A 79 15.41 11.25 -1.11
CA SER A 79 14.66 10.62 -0.01
C SER A 79 15.10 9.17 0.21
N GLY A 80 15.37 8.43 -0.87
CA GLY A 80 15.94 7.09 -0.78
C GLY A 80 17.33 7.06 -0.11
N VAL A 81 18.20 8.03 -0.46
CA VAL A 81 19.52 8.20 0.18
C VAL A 81 19.39 8.50 1.68
N ARG A 82 18.49 9.40 2.07
CA ARG A 82 18.21 9.69 3.50
C ARG A 82 17.61 8.48 4.22
N GLY A 83 16.77 7.71 3.52
CA GLY A 83 16.13 6.51 4.04
C GLY A 83 17.14 5.44 4.40
N ILE A 84 18.03 5.07 3.48
CA ILE A 84 19.08 4.08 3.77
C ILE A 84 20.11 4.62 4.76
N ALA A 85 20.43 5.92 4.74
CA ALA A 85 21.34 6.53 5.70
C ALA A 85 20.81 6.48 7.15
N SER A 86 19.49 6.53 7.32
CA SER A 86 18.83 6.45 8.63
C SER A 86 18.40 5.03 9.01
N ARG A 87 18.70 4.04 8.16
CA ARG A 87 18.29 2.65 8.36
C ARG A 87 19.22 1.96 9.38
N PRO A 88 18.67 1.42 10.48
CA PRO A 88 19.46 0.70 11.49
C PRO A 88 20.31 -0.44 10.91
N ASP A 89 21.49 -0.65 11.50
CA ASP A 89 22.47 -1.64 11.01
C ASP A 89 21.91 -3.08 11.04
N ASP A 90 21.14 -3.44 12.06
CA ASP A 90 20.49 -4.74 12.18
C ASP A 90 19.46 -4.97 11.06
N LEU A 91 18.73 -3.94 10.63
CA LEU A 91 17.84 -4.02 9.47
C LEU A 91 18.62 -4.11 8.15
N GLN A 92 19.77 -3.43 8.03
CA GLN A 92 20.63 -3.61 6.86
C GLN A 92 21.20 -5.04 6.77
N GLU A 93 21.43 -5.73 7.90
CA GLU A 93 21.85 -7.13 7.88
C GLU A 93 20.72 -8.07 7.41
N ILE A 94 19.49 -7.82 7.84
CA ILE A 94 18.30 -8.59 7.42
C ILE A 94 18.01 -8.38 5.94
N ASP A 95 18.16 -7.15 5.44
CA ASP A 95 18.10 -6.84 4.01
C ASP A 95 19.01 -7.78 3.20
N GLU A 96 20.28 -7.91 3.61
CA GLU A 96 21.22 -8.81 2.93
C GLU A 96 20.81 -10.27 3.07
N HIS A 97 20.32 -10.69 4.24
CA HIS A 97 19.86 -12.05 4.46
C HIS A 97 18.69 -12.40 3.52
N ARG A 98 17.66 -11.56 3.45
CA ARG A 98 16.45 -11.81 2.65
C ARG A 98 16.66 -11.61 1.16
N VAL A 99 17.62 -10.79 0.74
CA VAL A 99 18.04 -10.76 -0.68
C VAL A 99 18.62 -12.12 -1.10
N ASN A 100 19.30 -12.83 -0.20
CA ASN A 100 19.87 -14.15 -0.46
C ASN A 100 18.90 -15.32 -0.19
N ASP A 101 17.77 -15.05 0.47
CA ASP A 101 16.67 -15.99 0.68
C ASP A 101 15.32 -15.39 0.24
N PRO A 102 15.09 -15.23 -1.08
CA PRO A 102 13.89 -14.56 -1.60
C PRO A 102 12.59 -15.35 -1.39
N GLY A 103 12.67 -16.62 -0.93
CA GLY A 103 11.53 -17.51 -0.74
C GLY A 103 11.05 -17.63 0.70
N TRP A 104 11.65 -16.89 1.65
CA TRP A 104 11.41 -17.05 3.10
C TRP A 104 9.92 -17.02 3.48
N TYR A 105 9.13 -16.13 2.86
CA TYR A 105 7.70 -15.95 3.12
C TYR A 105 6.80 -17.01 2.47
N GLN A 106 7.35 -17.89 1.63
CA GLN A 106 6.64 -19.00 0.99
C GLN A 106 6.81 -20.32 1.78
N SER A 107 7.60 -20.32 2.86
CA SER A 107 7.79 -21.49 3.71
C SER A 107 6.48 -21.95 4.33
N GLN A 108 6.30 -23.26 4.47
CA GLN A 108 5.18 -23.84 5.23
C GLN A 108 5.21 -23.47 6.73
N ASP A 109 6.36 -22.99 7.22
CA ASP A 109 6.53 -22.55 8.61
C ASP A 109 5.98 -21.12 8.83
N MET A 110 5.50 -20.46 7.77
CA MET A 110 4.85 -19.16 7.84
C MET A 110 3.40 -19.28 8.33
N VAL A 111 3.18 -18.98 9.61
CA VAL A 111 1.85 -18.96 10.25
C VAL A 111 1.62 -17.57 10.84
N GLY A 112 0.55 -16.91 10.39
CA GLY A 112 0.24 -15.54 10.76
C GLY A 112 -0.89 -15.39 11.77
N GLY A 113 -0.70 -14.48 12.73
CA GLY A 113 -1.76 -13.90 13.55
C GLY A 113 -2.08 -12.47 13.13
N ALA A 114 -3.30 -12.00 13.41
CA ALA A 114 -3.70 -10.60 13.24
C ALA A 114 -4.50 -10.14 14.46
N LEU A 115 -4.19 -8.98 15.03
CA LEU A 115 -4.85 -8.46 16.23
C LEU A 115 -4.86 -6.93 16.32
N TYR A 116 -5.84 -6.42 17.07
CA TYR A 116 -5.85 -5.06 17.59
C TYR A 116 -5.10 -5.02 18.92
N VAL A 117 -4.13 -4.10 19.06
CA VAL A 117 -3.26 -4.03 20.25
C VAL A 117 -4.05 -3.63 21.49
N ASP A 118 -4.94 -2.65 21.38
CA ASP A 118 -5.82 -2.23 22.46
C ASP A 118 -6.76 -3.35 22.93
N LEU A 119 -7.36 -4.08 21.98
CA LEU A 119 -8.31 -5.15 22.31
C LEU A 119 -7.63 -6.41 22.88
N PHE A 120 -6.40 -6.70 22.46
CA PHE A 120 -5.69 -7.90 22.88
C PHE A 120 -4.85 -7.69 24.15
N SER A 121 -4.16 -6.56 24.26
CA SER A 121 -3.20 -6.29 25.33
C SER A 121 -3.21 -4.85 25.85
N GLU A 122 -4.19 -4.03 25.47
CA GLU A 122 -4.32 -2.60 25.81
C GLU A 122 -3.27 -1.68 25.12
N ASN A 123 -1.99 -2.03 25.15
CA ASN A 123 -0.90 -1.23 24.60
C ASN A 123 0.31 -2.09 24.17
N LEU A 124 1.28 -1.47 23.49
CA LEU A 124 2.46 -2.14 22.94
C LEU A 124 3.37 -2.71 24.04
N CYS A 125 3.52 -2.01 25.17
CA CYS A 125 4.33 -2.49 26.30
C CYS A 125 3.81 -3.80 26.86
N ASN A 126 2.49 -3.91 27.03
CA ASN A 126 1.84 -5.13 27.49
C ASN A 126 1.89 -6.24 26.43
N LEU A 127 1.77 -5.90 25.14
CA LEU A 127 1.85 -6.88 24.05
C LEU A 127 3.16 -7.66 24.05
N ARG A 128 4.27 -7.01 24.41
CA ARG A 128 5.60 -7.64 24.52
C ARG A 128 5.61 -8.81 25.50
N ASN A 129 4.79 -8.77 26.56
CA ASN A 129 4.66 -9.88 27.51
C ASN A 129 4.00 -11.14 26.90
N HIS A 130 3.37 -11.02 25.73
CA HIS A 130 2.71 -12.12 25.01
C HIS A 130 3.56 -12.73 23.89
N ILE A 131 4.79 -12.26 23.65
CA ILE A 131 5.66 -12.81 22.60
C ILE A 131 5.89 -14.32 22.79
N HIS A 132 6.12 -14.75 24.04
CA HIS A 132 6.24 -16.19 24.35
C HIS A 132 4.98 -16.98 23.95
N TYR A 133 3.78 -16.42 24.21
CA TYR A 133 2.52 -17.05 23.79
C TYR A 133 2.41 -17.16 22.27
N PHE A 134 2.80 -16.13 21.52
CA PHE A 134 2.80 -16.17 20.05
C PHE A 134 3.75 -17.24 19.53
N LYS A 135 4.94 -17.37 20.12
CA LYS A 135 5.89 -18.43 19.79
C LYS A 135 5.38 -19.83 20.12
N GLU A 136 4.76 -20.01 21.29
CA GLU A 136 4.15 -21.28 21.70
C GLU A 136 3.01 -21.69 20.74
N LEU A 137 2.22 -20.73 20.28
CA LEU A 137 1.19 -20.93 19.26
C LEU A 137 1.78 -21.28 17.89
N GLY A 138 3.07 -21.03 17.67
CA GLY A 138 3.77 -21.27 16.41
C GLY A 138 3.63 -20.13 15.40
N LEU A 139 3.32 -18.91 15.84
CA LEU A 139 3.29 -17.74 14.96
C LEU A 139 4.72 -17.36 14.55
N SER A 140 4.90 -17.09 13.25
CA SER A 140 6.12 -16.52 12.64
C SER A 140 5.82 -15.21 11.91
N TYR A 141 4.58 -14.74 12.02
CA TYR A 141 4.06 -13.52 11.42
C TYR A 141 3.00 -12.93 12.36
N LEU A 142 3.07 -11.62 12.63
CA LEU A 142 2.08 -10.93 13.43
C LEU A 142 1.69 -9.60 12.79
N HIS A 143 0.43 -9.50 12.35
CA HIS A 143 -0.16 -8.27 11.83
C HIS A 143 -0.88 -7.50 12.93
N LEU A 144 -0.34 -6.33 13.27
CA LEU A 144 -0.99 -5.39 14.16
C LEU A 144 -1.87 -4.46 13.33
N MET A 145 -3.15 -4.37 13.68
CA MET A 145 -4.08 -3.40 13.09
C MET A 145 -3.57 -1.95 13.32
N PRO A 146 -4.09 -0.93 12.60
CA PRO A 146 -3.48 0.39 12.56
C PRO A 146 -3.08 0.96 13.93
N LEU A 147 -1.79 1.30 14.08
CA LEU A 147 -1.19 1.75 15.35
C LEU A 147 -0.85 3.24 15.38
N PHE A 148 -0.79 3.89 14.21
CA PHE A 148 -0.37 5.27 14.11
C PHE A 148 -1.46 6.21 14.65
N ALA A 149 -1.07 7.45 14.94
CA ALA A 149 -1.98 8.42 15.50
C ALA A 149 -3.13 8.71 14.54
N VAL A 150 -4.35 8.67 15.09
CA VAL A 150 -5.61 8.74 14.37
C VAL A 150 -6.46 9.87 14.90
N ARG A 151 -7.48 10.23 14.13
CA ARG A 151 -8.38 11.31 14.52
C ARG A 151 -9.15 10.96 15.79
N PRO A 152 -9.49 11.94 16.64
CA PRO A 152 -10.35 11.73 17.79
C PRO A 152 -11.77 11.26 17.39
N GLY A 153 -12.39 10.45 18.24
CA GLY A 153 -13.73 9.93 18.01
C GLY A 153 -13.72 8.76 17.04
N ASP A 154 -14.68 8.75 16.09
CA ASP A 154 -14.74 7.72 15.06
C ASP A 154 -13.57 7.86 14.07
N ASN A 155 -12.81 6.79 13.89
CA ASN A 155 -11.62 6.77 13.05
C ASN A 155 -11.52 5.50 12.21
N ASP A 156 -12.66 4.83 12.01
CA ASP A 156 -12.74 3.61 11.20
C ASP A 156 -11.79 2.52 11.71
N GLY A 157 -11.78 2.28 13.04
CA GLY A 157 -10.90 1.29 13.66
C GLY A 157 -9.40 1.58 13.46
N GLY A 158 -9.03 2.85 13.36
CA GLY A 158 -7.66 3.31 13.17
C GLY A 158 -7.25 3.54 11.70
N TYR A 159 -8.13 3.33 10.72
CA TYR A 159 -7.82 3.59 9.30
C TYR A 159 -7.87 5.08 8.91
N ALA A 160 -8.37 5.97 9.78
CA ALA A 160 -8.26 7.42 9.58
C ALA A 160 -6.99 7.99 10.25
N ILE A 161 -5.86 7.92 9.53
CA ILE A 161 -4.53 8.34 10.03
C ILE A 161 -4.35 9.87 10.04
N SER A 162 -4.03 10.42 11.21
CA SER A 162 -3.70 11.84 11.40
C SER A 162 -2.20 12.11 11.36
N ASN A 163 -1.37 11.12 11.72
CA ASN A 163 0.09 11.24 11.65
C ASN A 163 0.77 9.86 11.56
N TYR A 164 1.43 9.59 10.43
CA TYR A 164 2.20 8.35 10.17
C TYR A 164 3.49 8.22 11.00
N ARG A 165 3.94 9.30 11.66
CA ARG A 165 5.24 9.36 12.37
C ARG A 165 5.14 9.22 13.88
N SER A 166 3.93 9.10 14.41
CA SER A 166 3.67 8.87 15.83
C SER A 166 2.69 7.72 16.00
N VAL A 167 2.96 6.84 16.95
CA VAL A 167 1.99 5.85 17.43
C VAL A 167 0.83 6.57 18.14
N ASP A 168 -0.38 6.00 18.10
CA ASP A 168 -1.52 6.47 18.89
C ASP A 168 -1.10 6.51 20.37
N PRO A 169 -1.19 7.67 21.04
CA PRO A 169 -0.76 7.80 22.43
C PRO A 169 -1.41 6.81 23.42
N ARG A 170 -2.56 6.23 23.07
CA ARG A 170 -3.23 5.19 23.86
C ARG A 170 -2.48 3.85 23.80
N LEU A 171 -1.77 3.59 22.70
CA LEU A 171 -1.05 2.35 22.42
C LEU A 171 0.43 2.41 22.80
N GLY A 172 1.03 3.60 22.81
CA GLY A 172 2.42 3.80 23.22
C GLY A 172 3.17 4.81 22.36
N THR A 173 4.47 4.59 22.20
CA THR A 173 5.38 5.47 21.44
C THR A 173 5.98 4.75 20.24
N ILE A 174 6.64 5.51 19.36
CA ILE A 174 7.39 4.92 18.24
C ILE A 174 8.55 4.04 18.71
N ASP A 175 9.14 4.35 19.87
CA ASP A 175 10.22 3.57 20.46
C ASP A 175 9.71 2.24 21.01
N ASP A 176 8.49 2.22 21.58
CA ASP A 176 7.82 0.97 21.98
C ASP A 176 7.56 0.06 20.77
N LEU A 177 7.17 0.64 19.63
CA LEU A 177 6.99 -0.11 18.37
C LEU A 177 8.32 -0.70 17.87
N LYS A 178 9.40 0.09 17.85
CA LYS A 178 10.73 -0.38 17.44
C LYS A 178 11.24 -1.49 18.35
N LEU A 179 11.04 -1.35 19.66
CA LEU A 179 11.43 -2.36 20.64
C LEU A 179 10.64 -3.65 20.45
N LEU A 180 9.31 -3.56 20.28
CA LEU A 180 8.48 -4.72 19.95
C LEU A 180 8.93 -5.40 18.65
N ALA A 181 9.21 -4.63 17.60
CA ALA A 181 9.68 -5.18 16.32
C ALA A 181 11.00 -5.96 16.49
N SER A 182 11.95 -5.41 17.25
CA SER A 182 13.22 -6.07 17.57
C SER A 182 13.01 -7.38 18.36
N GLU A 183 12.15 -7.37 19.38
CA GLU A 183 11.86 -8.57 20.19
C GLU A 183 11.11 -9.65 19.42
N LEU A 184 10.12 -9.28 18.60
CA LEU A 184 9.42 -10.22 17.72
C LEU A 184 10.40 -10.90 16.76
N ARG A 185 11.28 -10.10 16.16
CA ARG A 185 12.29 -10.59 15.23
C ARG A 185 13.28 -11.55 15.90
N ALA A 186 13.73 -11.24 17.12
CA ALA A 186 14.60 -12.13 17.89
C ALA A 186 13.97 -13.51 18.15
N GLU A 187 12.63 -13.58 18.19
CA GLU A 187 11.86 -14.81 18.34
C GLU A 187 11.39 -15.41 16.99
N GLY A 188 11.85 -14.88 15.86
CA GLY A 188 11.51 -15.38 14.52
C GLY A 188 10.13 -14.98 14.03
N ILE A 189 9.53 -13.93 14.61
CA ILE A 189 8.20 -13.43 14.24
C ILE A 189 8.35 -12.15 13.42
N SER A 190 7.84 -12.18 12.19
CA SER A 190 7.83 -11.01 11.29
C SER A 190 6.70 -10.05 11.67
N LEU A 191 7.03 -8.77 11.88
CA LEU A 191 6.06 -7.73 12.16
C LEU A 191 5.40 -7.26 10.86
N VAL A 192 4.07 -7.16 10.88
CA VAL A 192 3.29 -6.61 9.77
C VAL A 192 2.46 -5.44 10.25
N LEU A 193 2.49 -4.35 9.50
CA LEU A 193 1.71 -3.14 9.75
C LEU A 193 0.88 -2.75 8.52
N ASP A 194 -0.16 -1.96 8.74
CA ASP A 194 -0.90 -1.28 7.69
C ASP A 194 -0.11 -0.08 7.15
N PHE A 195 -0.11 0.06 5.81
CA PHE A 195 0.27 1.29 5.12
C PHE A 195 -0.98 1.86 4.45
N VAL A 196 -1.66 2.74 5.18
CA VAL A 196 -2.86 3.44 4.71
C VAL A 196 -2.45 4.56 3.79
N PHE A 197 -2.38 4.27 2.49
CA PHE A 197 -1.80 5.18 1.51
C PHE A 197 -2.82 5.78 0.53
N ASN A 198 -4.03 5.24 0.45
CA ASN A 198 -5.07 5.84 -0.40
C ASN A 198 -5.59 7.18 0.16
N HIS A 199 -5.61 7.34 1.48
CA HIS A 199 -6.30 8.44 2.14
C HIS A 199 -5.64 8.79 3.48
N THR A 200 -5.91 9.99 3.98
CA THR A 200 -5.57 10.41 5.35
C THR A 200 -6.84 10.83 6.10
N ALA A 201 -6.74 10.99 7.42
CA ALA A 201 -7.78 11.68 8.18
C ALA A 201 -7.95 13.14 7.72
N ASP A 202 -9.13 13.69 7.98
CA ASP A 202 -9.47 15.10 7.76
C ASP A 202 -8.73 16.08 8.69
N ASP A 203 -8.12 15.57 9.77
CA ASP A 203 -7.26 16.32 10.68
C ASP A 203 -5.75 16.04 10.50
N HIS A 204 -5.37 15.28 9.46
CA HIS A 204 -3.96 15.12 9.07
C HIS A 204 -3.35 16.47 8.71
N GLU A 205 -2.05 16.69 9.00
CA GLU A 205 -1.37 17.97 8.73
C GLU A 205 -1.61 18.47 7.29
N TRP A 206 -1.53 17.55 6.33
CA TRP A 206 -1.78 17.84 4.92
C TRP A 206 -3.21 18.31 4.65
N ALA A 207 -4.22 17.67 5.26
CA ALA A 207 -5.62 18.07 5.15
C ALA A 207 -5.87 19.42 5.85
N GLN A 208 -5.27 19.65 7.02
CA GLN A 208 -5.36 20.91 7.74
C GLN A 208 -4.76 22.08 6.93
N ARG A 209 -3.61 21.87 6.28
CA ARG A 209 -3.01 22.87 5.38
C ARG A 209 -3.87 23.14 4.15
N ALA A 210 -4.48 22.10 3.58
CA ALA A 210 -5.45 22.25 2.49
C ALA A 210 -6.66 23.09 2.91
N GLN A 211 -7.21 22.84 4.11
CA GLN A 211 -8.30 23.60 4.71
C GLN A 211 -7.92 25.05 5.01
N ALA A 212 -6.66 25.31 5.38
CA ALA A 212 -6.13 26.65 5.57
C ALA A 212 -5.90 27.43 4.27
N GLY A 213 -6.16 26.83 3.10
CA GLY A 213 -6.03 27.46 1.79
C GLY A 213 -4.63 27.36 1.17
N ASP A 214 -3.76 26.51 1.70
CA ASP A 214 -2.46 26.22 1.08
C ASP A 214 -2.67 25.48 -0.24
N LYS A 215 -2.38 26.16 -1.35
CA LYS A 215 -2.64 25.65 -2.70
C LYS A 215 -1.87 24.39 -3.04
N GLU A 216 -0.69 24.18 -2.46
CA GLU A 216 0.09 22.96 -2.69
C GLU A 216 -0.62 21.77 -2.05
N TYR A 217 -1.07 21.92 -0.80
CA TYR A 217 -1.77 20.88 -0.07
C TYR A 217 -3.21 20.68 -0.52
N GLN A 218 -3.88 21.69 -1.08
CA GLN A 218 -5.15 21.48 -1.78
C GLN A 218 -4.99 20.52 -2.96
N GLN A 219 -3.82 20.50 -3.63
CA GLN A 219 -3.51 19.54 -4.70
C GLN A 219 -3.08 18.16 -4.18
N PHE A 220 -2.94 17.97 -2.86
CA PHE A 220 -2.76 16.63 -2.27
C PHE A 220 -4.05 15.84 -2.24
N TYR A 221 -5.21 16.49 -2.42
CA TYR A 221 -6.53 15.87 -2.39
C TYR A 221 -7.31 16.22 -3.67
N TYR A 222 -8.45 15.57 -3.84
CA TYR A 222 -9.41 15.90 -4.90
C TYR A 222 -10.49 16.82 -4.34
N ILE A 223 -10.30 18.14 -4.48
CA ILE A 223 -11.19 19.18 -3.98
C ILE A 223 -11.88 19.91 -5.14
N PHE A 224 -13.20 20.07 -5.07
CA PHE A 224 -14.03 20.66 -6.13
C PHE A 224 -14.90 21.80 -5.59
N PRO A 225 -15.05 22.92 -6.33
CA PRO A 225 -15.85 24.06 -5.88
C PRO A 225 -17.35 23.76 -5.84
N ASP A 226 -17.83 22.81 -6.66
CA ASP A 226 -19.23 22.45 -6.79
C ASP A 226 -19.38 20.98 -7.24
N ARG A 227 -20.63 20.55 -7.47
CA ARG A 227 -20.97 19.18 -7.87
C ARG A 227 -20.72 18.85 -9.34
N THR A 228 -20.34 19.81 -10.19
CA THR A 228 -20.23 19.61 -11.65
C THR A 228 -19.30 18.46 -12.02
N VAL A 229 -18.13 18.36 -11.39
CA VAL A 229 -17.16 17.28 -11.61
C VAL A 229 -17.47 16.05 -10.74
N PRO A 230 -17.77 16.18 -9.43
CA PRO A 230 -18.23 15.07 -8.60
C PRO A 230 -19.36 14.24 -9.23
N ASP A 231 -20.41 14.89 -9.75
CA ASP A 231 -21.56 14.20 -10.37
C ASP A 231 -21.20 13.45 -11.66
N GLN A 232 -20.11 13.82 -12.33
CA GLN A 232 -19.61 13.07 -13.49
C GLN A 232 -18.89 11.79 -13.05
N TYR A 233 -18.14 11.84 -11.95
CA TYR A 233 -17.51 10.66 -11.36
C TYR A 233 -18.54 9.69 -10.81
N GLU A 234 -19.50 10.17 -10.00
CA GLU A 234 -20.51 9.33 -9.32
C GLU A 234 -21.34 8.45 -10.26
N ARG A 235 -21.40 8.76 -11.57
CA ARG A 235 -22.08 7.93 -12.57
C ARG A 235 -21.51 6.52 -12.69
N THR A 236 -20.24 6.33 -12.31
CA THR A 236 -19.51 5.07 -12.49
C THR A 236 -18.88 4.54 -11.23
N LEU A 237 -18.88 5.29 -10.13
CA LEU A 237 -18.28 4.86 -8.85
C LEU A 237 -19.19 3.88 -8.10
N ARG A 238 -18.57 2.94 -7.39
CA ARG A 238 -19.22 2.06 -6.43
C ARG A 238 -19.31 2.75 -5.07
N GLU A 239 -20.40 2.55 -4.34
CA GLU A 239 -20.50 2.95 -2.93
C GLU A 239 -19.91 1.84 -2.06
N ILE A 240 -18.85 2.12 -1.28
CA ILE A 240 -18.21 1.14 -0.39
C ILE A 240 -19.03 0.92 0.88
N PHE A 241 -19.56 2.00 1.46
CA PHE A 241 -20.35 1.97 2.69
C PHE A 241 -21.77 2.52 2.48
N PRO A 242 -22.59 1.94 1.58
CA PRO A 242 -23.91 2.47 1.20
C PRO A 242 -24.92 2.52 2.36
N THR A 243 -24.69 1.74 3.42
CA THR A 243 -25.50 1.72 4.65
C THR A 243 -25.10 2.82 5.63
N VAL A 244 -23.88 3.36 5.52
CA VAL A 244 -23.34 4.43 6.37
C VAL A 244 -23.54 5.79 5.71
N ARG A 245 -23.23 5.88 4.41
CA ARG A 245 -23.34 7.13 3.63
C ARG A 245 -23.58 6.85 2.15
N ARG A 246 -24.03 7.89 1.43
CA ARG A 246 -24.19 7.88 -0.02
C ARG A 246 -23.07 8.63 -0.71
N GLY A 247 -22.72 8.17 -1.90
CA GLY A 247 -21.71 8.76 -2.77
C GLY A 247 -20.28 8.70 -2.22
N ASN A 248 -19.37 9.27 -3.00
CA ASN A 248 -17.92 9.26 -2.79
C ASN A 248 -17.35 10.66 -2.53
N PHE A 249 -18.20 11.66 -2.35
CA PHE A 249 -17.78 13.05 -2.11
C PHE A 249 -18.52 13.65 -0.91
N THR A 250 -17.78 14.39 -0.08
CA THR A 250 -18.29 15.06 1.12
C THR A 250 -18.20 16.57 0.94
N TRP A 251 -19.25 17.30 1.30
CA TRP A 251 -19.18 18.76 1.40
C TRP A 251 -18.47 19.17 2.69
N HIS A 252 -17.45 20.01 2.58
CA HIS A 252 -16.73 20.54 3.73
C HIS A 252 -17.12 21.99 3.99
N ASP A 253 -17.91 22.22 5.06
CA ASP A 253 -18.48 23.54 5.38
C ASP A 253 -17.43 24.64 5.54
N GLY A 254 -16.29 24.33 6.17
CA GLY A 254 -15.22 25.31 6.41
C GLY A 254 -14.52 25.78 5.13
N MET A 255 -14.53 24.97 4.07
CA MET A 255 -13.93 25.32 2.78
C MET A 255 -14.98 25.82 1.77
N GLY A 256 -16.24 25.45 1.96
CA GLY A 256 -17.28 25.65 0.94
C GLY A 256 -16.98 24.86 -0.35
N GLN A 257 -16.45 23.64 -0.22
CA GLN A 257 -15.99 22.80 -1.32
C GLN A 257 -16.32 21.32 -1.07
N TRP A 258 -16.38 20.53 -2.14
CA TRP A 258 -16.52 19.08 -2.11
C TRP A 258 -15.15 18.40 -2.10
N VAL A 259 -14.99 17.36 -1.29
CA VAL A 259 -13.76 16.55 -1.21
C VAL A 259 -14.07 15.09 -1.52
N TRP A 260 -13.19 14.44 -2.29
CA TRP A 260 -13.28 13.00 -2.54
C TRP A 260 -13.01 12.21 -1.26
N THR A 261 -13.95 11.35 -0.91
CA THR A 261 -13.97 10.52 0.30
C THR A 261 -14.65 9.19 -0.03
N THR A 262 -13.88 8.25 -0.61
CA THR A 262 -14.35 6.92 -1.04
C THR A 262 -14.93 6.13 0.14
N PHE A 263 -14.32 6.31 1.30
CA PHE A 263 -14.67 5.67 2.57
C PHE A 263 -15.50 6.64 3.44
N ASN A 264 -15.19 6.78 4.72
CA ASN A 264 -15.89 7.72 5.60
C ASN A 264 -15.62 9.19 5.21
N SER A 265 -16.49 10.10 5.65
CA SER A 265 -16.38 11.54 5.34
C SER A 265 -15.11 12.19 5.88
N PHE A 266 -14.50 11.58 6.89
CA PHE A 266 -13.26 11.98 7.51
C PHE A 266 -12.02 11.29 6.91
N GLN A 267 -12.16 10.49 5.85
CA GLN A 267 -11.06 9.84 5.13
C GLN A 267 -10.93 10.47 3.75
N TRP A 268 -10.00 11.40 3.59
CA TRP A 268 -9.81 12.17 2.35
C TRP A 268 -8.84 11.46 1.41
N ASP A 269 -9.31 11.12 0.21
CA ASP A 269 -8.49 10.44 -0.80
C ASP A 269 -7.35 11.33 -1.29
N LEU A 270 -6.14 10.77 -1.24
CA LEU A 270 -4.92 11.40 -1.73
C LEU A 270 -4.89 11.40 -3.27
N ASN A 271 -4.39 12.50 -3.83
CA ASN A 271 -4.33 12.75 -5.27
C ASN A 271 -2.97 12.34 -5.85
N TYR A 272 -2.83 11.05 -6.14
CA TYR A 272 -1.61 10.51 -6.73
C TYR A 272 -1.31 10.96 -8.16
N SER A 273 -2.21 11.70 -8.83
CA SER A 273 -1.83 12.39 -10.08
C SER A 273 -0.83 13.54 -9.84
N ASN A 274 -0.66 13.95 -8.58
CA ASN A 274 0.36 14.86 -8.12
C ASN A 274 1.60 14.08 -7.60
N PRO A 275 2.78 14.18 -8.25
CA PRO A 275 4.00 13.49 -7.82
C PRO A 275 4.48 13.91 -6.42
N ALA A 276 4.07 15.08 -5.91
CA ALA A 276 4.35 15.48 -4.53
C ALA A 276 3.70 14.54 -3.50
N VAL A 277 2.53 13.99 -3.82
CA VAL A 277 1.84 12.98 -2.98
C VAL A 277 2.61 11.67 -2.98
N PHE A 278 3.04 11.20 -4.17
CA PHE A 278 3.87 10.00 -4.29
C PHE A 278 5.13 10.11 -3.44
N ARG A 279 5.85 11.24 -3.56
CA ARG A 279 7.06 11.53 -2.78
C ARG A 279 6.77 11.58 -1.28
N SER A 280 5.72 12.28 -0.85
CA SER A 280 5.42 12.42 0.59
C SER A 280 5.06 11.07 1.20
N MET A 281 4.26 10.25 0.51
CA MET A 281 3.95 8.89 0.95
C MET A 281 5.16 7.95 0.86
N LEU A 282 6.12 8.17 -0.05
CA LEU A 282 7.41 7.45 -0.05
C LEU A 282 8.19 7.74 1.23
N GLU A 283 8.24 8.99 1.68
CA GLU A 283 8.91 9.37 2.93
C GLU A 283 8.27 8.70 4.14
N GLU A 284 6.92 8.62 4.18
CA GLU A 284 6.22 7.87 5.23
C GLU A 284 6.50 6.37 5.14
N LEU A 285 6.52 5.79 3.93
CA LEU A 285 6.86 4.39 3.73
C LEU A 285 8.26 4.06 4.25
N ILE A 286 9.26 4.88 3.89
CA ILE A 286 10.65 4.72 4.33
C ILE A 286 10.75 4.84 5.84
N PHE A 287 10.07 5.82 6.44
CA PHE A 287 10.03 5.99 7.89
C PHE A 287 9.50 4.72 8.57
N ILE A 288 8.35 4.23 8.11
CA ILE A 288 7.70 3.03 8.64
C ILE A 288 8.60 1.80 8.44
N ALA A 289 9.22 1.63 7.27
CA ALA A 289 10.18 0.55 7.00
C ALA A 289 11.35 0.55 8.01
N ASN A 290 11.84 1.74 8.37
CA ASN A 290 12.92 1.90 9.34
C ASN A 290 12.48 1.74 10.81
N THR A 291 11.20 1.47 11.09
CA THR A 291 10.77 1.03 12.44
C THR A 291 10.96 -0.47 12.65
N GLY A 292 11.40 -1.22 11.64
CA GLY A 292 11.60 -2.67 11.71
C GLY A 292 10.40 -3.51 11.29
N VAL A 293 9.45 -2.94 10.54
CA VAL A 293 8.38 -3.73 9.93
C VAL A 293 8.94 -4.62 8.81
N ASP A 294 8.42 -5.83 8.69
CA ASP A 294 8.86 -6.80 7.69
C ASP A 294 7.95 -6.81 6.46
N ILE A 295 6.66 -6.52 6.65
CA ILE A 295 5.64 -6.56 5.61
C ILE A 295 4.66 -5.39 5.82
N LEU A 296 4.35 -4.67 4.74
CA LEU A 296 3.29 -3.66 4.76
C LEU A 296 2.04 -4.17 4.06
N ARG A 297 0.91 -4.15 4.77
CA ARG A 297 -0.42 -4.28 4.16
C ARG A 297 -0.72 -2.97 3.44
N LEU A 298 -0.73 -2.99 2.11
CA LEU A 298 -1.13 -1.84 1.31
C LEU A 298 -2.66 -1.78 1.32
N ASP A 299 -3.19 -0.83 2.08
CA ASP A 299 -4.64 -0.63 2.23
C ASP A 299 -5.24 0.03 1.00
N ALA A 300 -6.39 -0.46 0.54
CA ALA A 300 -7.17 0.17 -0.52
C ALA A 300 -6.40 0.36 -1.85
N VAL A 301 -5.55 -0.60 -2.25
CA VAL A 301 -4.70 -0.50 -3.46
C VAL A 301 -5.50 -0.25 -4.74
N ALA A 302 -6.77 -0.66 -4.78
CA ALA A 302 -7.65 -0.48 -5.92
C ALA A 302 -7.92 0.99 -6.23
N PHE A 303 -7.92 1.86 -5.22
CA PHE A 303 -8.55 3.17 -5.30
C PHE A 303 -7.57 4.31 -5.58
N ILE A 304 -6.25 4.08 -5.53
CA ILE A 304 -5.24 5.16 -5.51
C ILE A 304 -5.13 5.98 -6.81
N TRP A 305 -5.88 5.64 -7.86
CA TRP A 305 -5.90 6.43 -9.09
C TRP A 305 -7.33 6.70 -9.57
N LYS A 306 -7.62 7.95 -9.94
CA LYS A 306 -8.95 8.38 -10.37
C LYS A 306 -8.94 8.80 -11.84
N ARG A 307 -9.96 8.37 -12.59
CA ARG A 307 -10.16 8.76 -13.99
C ARG A 307 -11.63 8.83 -14.34
N ILE A 308 -12.06 10.00 -14.82
CA ILE A 308 -13.45 10.26 -15.19
C ILE A 308 -13.97 9.23 -16.21
N GLY A 309 -15.21 8.80 -16.06
CA GLY A 309 -15.82 7.77 -16.91
C GLY A 309 -15.39 6.33 -16.60
N THR A 310 -14.66 6.11 -15.51
CA THR A 310 -14.32 4.76 -15.00
C THR A 310 -14.80 4.60 -13.56
N ASN A 311 -14.83 3.38 -13.04
CA ASN A 311 -15.12 3.12 -11.63
C ASN A 311 -14.01 3.56 -10.66
N CYS A 312 -12.87 4.06 -11.18
CA CYS A 312 -11.72 4.48 -10.38
C CYS A 312 -11.18 3.39 -9.43
N GLU A 313 -11.35 2.13 -9.84
CA GLU A 313 -10.78 0.95 -9.19
C GLU A 313 -9.86 0.23 -10.21
N ASN A 314 -8.77 -0.35 -9.75
CA ASN A 314 -7.89 -1.26 -10.53
C ASN A 314 -7.34 -0.63 -11.83
N LEU A 315 -7.14 0.69 -11.84
CA LEU A 315 -6.62 1.39 -13.02
C LEU A 315 -5.14 1.04 -13.23
N PRO A 316 -4.65 0.96 -14.49
CA PRO A 316 -3.24 0.62 -14.77
C PRO A 316 -2.22 1.49 -14.04
N GLN A 317 -2.55 2.76 -13.79
CA GLN A 317 -1.71 3.69 -13.05
C GLN A 317 -1.56 3.31 -11.58
N ALA A 318 -2.58 2.73 -10.94
CA ALA A 318 -2.48 2.22 -9.57
C ALA A 318 -1.40 1.12 -9.49
N HIS A 319 -1.44 0.18 -10.42
CA HIS A 319 -0.42 -0.87 -10.52
C HIS A 319 0.99 -0.30 -10.78
N THR A 320 1.13 0.64 -11.74
CA THR A 320 2.43 1.28 -12.02
C THR A 320 2.99 2.02 -10.80
N LEU A 321 2.11 2.63 -10.00
CA LEU A 321 2.49 3.34 -8.78
C LEU A 321 3.00 2.39 -7.69
N ILE A 322 2.31 1.28 -7.48
CA ILE A 322 2.74 0.24 -6.52
C ILE A 322 4.06 -0.40 -6.96
N ARG A 323 4.24 -0.68 -8.26
CA ARG A 323 5.52 -1.15 -8.80
C ARG A 323 6.65 -0.14 -8.60
N ALA A 324 6.38 1.16 -8.74
CA ALA A 324 7.38 2.20 -8.45
C ALA A 324 7.77 2.21 -6.96
N TYR A 325 6.81 2.06 -6.03
CA TYR A 325 7.13 1.86 -4.61
C TYR A 325 7.92 0.57 -4.38
N ASN A 326 7.57 -0.52 -5.07
CA ASN A 326 8.28 -1.80 -4.97
C ASN A 326 9.76 -1.62 -5.37
N SER A 327 10.04 -1.04 -6.54
CA SER A 327 11.41 -0.75 -6.98
C SER A 327 12.17 0.09 -5.97
N LEU A 328 11.54 1.11 -5.38
CA LEU A 328 12.17 1.94 -4.35
C LEU A 328 12.50 1.16 -3.07
N VAL A 329 11.60 0.29 -2.58
CA VAL A 329 11.91 -0.53 -1.41
C VAL A 329 12.95 -1.61 -1.72
N ARG A 330 12.99 -2.15 -2.94
CA ARG A 330 14.12 -3.02 -3.36
C ARG A 330 15.47 -2.30 -3.32
N ILE A 331 15.49 -0.98 -3.51
CA ILE A 331 16.70 -0.17 -3.41
C ILE A 331 17.04 0.14 -1.94
N ILE A 332 16.05 0.52 -1.14
CA ILE A 332 16.24 1.14 0.19
C ILE A 332 16.14 0.13 1.35
N ALA A 333 15.20 -0.81 1.28
CA ALA A 333 14.85 -1.77 2.34
C ALA A 333 14.36 -3.09 1.71
N PRO A 334 15.23 -3.84 1.02
CA PRO A 334 14.83 -5.01 0.25
C PRO A 334 14.21 -6.15 1.08
N GLU A 335 14.35 -6.15 2.41
CA GLU A 335 13.64 -7.09 3.28
C GLU A 335 12.11 -6.96 3.25
N LEU A 336 11.62 -5.75 2.92
CA LEU A 336 10.25 -5.33 3.14
C LEU A 336 9.30 -5.88 2.09
N LEU A 337 8.32 -6.70 2.42
CA LEU A 337 7.33 -7.17 1.43
C LEU A 337 6.07 -6.32 1.43
N PHE A 338 5.36 -6.33 0.31
CA PHE A 338 4.02 -5.77 0.21
C PHE A 338 2.97 -6.87 0.21
N LYS A 339 1.96 -6.70 1.06
CA LYS A 339 0.73 -7.47 1.12
C LYS A 339 -0.41 -6.62 0.55
N SER A 340 -0.88 -6.94 -0.64
CA SER A 340 -2.03 -6.28 -1.25
C SER A 340 -3.31 -6.58 -0.46
N GLU A 341 -4.10 -5.53 -0.21
CA GLU A 341 -5.51 -5.66 0.11
C GLU A 341 -6.36 -5.15 -1.06
N ALA A 342 -6.91 -6.09 -1.82
CA ALA A 342 -7.81 -5.83 -2.93
C ALA A 342 -9.05 -6.72 -2.76
N ILE A 343 -10.12 -6.17 -2.17
CA ILE A 343 -11.40 -6.87 -2.02
C ILE A 343 -12.31 -6.52 -3.20
N VAL A 344 -11.91 -7.01 -4.37
CA VAL A 344 -12.53 -6.77 -5.67
C VAL A 344 -12.83 -8.09 -6.38
N HIS A 345 -13.25 -8.04 -7.64
CA HIS A 345 -13.46 -9.25 -8.45
C HIS A 345 -12.19 -10.11 -8.50
N PRO A 346 -12.26 -11.46 -8.46
CA PRO A 346 -11.07 -12.32 -8.42
C PRO A 346 -10.06 -12.08 -9.54
N ASP A 347 -10.55 -11.74 -10.75
CA ASP A 347 -9.68 -11.40 -11.90
C ASP A 347 -8.88 -10.11 -11.69
N ASP A 348 -9.33 -9.21 -10.82
CA ASP A 348 -8.61 -7.99 -10.47
C ASP A 348 -7.66 -8.22 -9.29
N VAL A 349 -8.03 -9.04 -8.30
CA VAL A 349 -7.18 -9.36 -7.15
C VAL A 349 -5.82 -9.90 -7.60
N VAL A 350 -5.81 -10.85 -8.54
CA VAL A 350 -4.59 -11.50 -9.00
C VAL A 350 -3.64 -10.53 -9.73
N LYS A 351 -4.14 -9.40 -10.26
CA LYS A 351 -3.32 -8.42 -10.99
C LYS A 351 -2.37 -7.66 -10.08
N TYR A 352 -2.64 -7.58 -8.78
CA TYR A 352 -1.76 -6.97 -7.80
C TYR A 352 -0.61 -7.89 -7.37
N ILE A 353 -0.69 -9.18 -7.72
CA ILE A 353 0.23 -10.21 -7.23
C ILE A 353 1.39 -10.35 -8.20
N GLY A 354 2.57 -9.96 -7.75
CA GLY A 354 3.77 -10.02 -8.55
C GLY A 354 5.01 -9.69 -7.72
N GLU A 355 6.14 -10.32 -8.07
CA GLU A 355 7.44 -10.08 -7.42
C GLU A 355 7.80 -8.58 -7.37
N HIS A 356 7.51 -7.87 -8.47
CA HIS A 356 7.77 -6.44 -8.65
C HIS A 356 6.57 -5.55 -8.28
N GLU A 357 5.50 -6.09 -7.71
CA GLU A 357 4.32 -5.32 -7.26
C GLU A 357 3.98 -5.64 -5.81
N CYS A 358 3.05 -6.55 -5.51
CA CYS A 358 2.86 -7.12 -4.18
C CYS A 358 3.20 -8.61 -4.18
N GLN A 359 4.17 -9.00 -3.35
CA GLN A 359 4.58 -10.41 -3.22
C GLN A 359 3.52 -11.23 -2.50
N LEU A 360 2.76 -10.59 -1.62
CA LEU A 360 1.68 -11.19 -0.86
C LEU A 360 0.35 -10.54 -1.25
N SER A 361 -0.74 -11.29 -1.16
CA SER A 361 -2.09 -10.73 -1.26
C SER A 361 -3.07 -11.55 -0.44
N TYR A 362 -4.09 -10.90 0.13
CA TYR A 362 -5.21 -11.62 0.72
C TYR A 362 -5.89 -12.49 -0.33
N ASN A 363 -6.37 -13.67 0.07
CA ASN A 363 -7.18 -14.53 -0.78
C ASN A 363 -8.67 -14.46 -0.39
N PRO A 364 -9.39 -13.35 -0.72
CA PRO A 364 -10.77 -13.17 -0.32
C PRO A 364 -11.70 -14.21 -0.95
N THR A 365 -11.38 -14.68 -2.16
CA THR A 365 -12.17 -15.69 -2.87
C THR A 365 -12.16 -17.02 -2.12
N LEU A 366 -11.00 -17.49 -1.66
CA LEU A 366 -10.93 -18.70 -0.83
C LEU A 366 -11.71 -18.50 0.47
N MET A 367 -11.49 -17.38 1.17
CA MET A 367 -12.18 -17.09 2.44
C MET A 367 -13.70 -17.11 2.27
N ALA A 368 -14.24 -16.38 1.28
CA ALA A 368 -15.67 -16.32 1.01
C ALA A 368 -16.23 -17.70 0.65
N LEU A 369 -15.52 -18.48 -0.17
CA LEU A 369 -15.98 -19.80 -0.59
C LEU A 369 -15.92 -20.85 0.51
N LEU A 370 -15.04 -20.70 1.52
CA LEU A 370 -15.08 -21.55 2.72
C LEU A 370 -16.38 -21.33 3.51
N TRP A 371 -16.82 -20.07 3.67
CA TRP A 371 -18.09 -19.75 4.33
C TRP A 371 -19.31 -20.18 3.50
N GLU A 372 -19.25 -19.98 2.19
CA GLU A 372 -20.28 -20.43 1.25
C GLU A 372 -20.46 -21.96 1.33
N SER A 373 -19.36 -22.71 1.25
CA SER A 373 -19.38 -24.17 1.29
C SER A 373 -19.83 -24.69 2.65
N LEU A 374 -19.54 -23.97 3.73
CA LEU A 374 -20.08 -24.28 5.06
C LEU A 374 -21.60 -24.08 5.11
N ALA A 375 -22.13 -23.01 4.50
CA ALA A 375 -23.56 -22.74 4.47
C ALA A 375 -24.32 -23.75 3.60
N THR A 376 -23.84 -24.01 2.38
CA THR A 376 -24.50 -24.88 1.39
C THR A 376 -24.22 -26.37 1.61
N ARG A 377 -23.19 -26.71 2.40
CA ARG A 377 -22.63 -28.06 2.56
C ARG A 377 -22.18 -28.65 1.21
N ASN A 378 -21.83 -27.78 0.27
CA ASN A 378 -21.48 -28.14 -1.09
C ASN A 378 -20.20 -27.42 -1.54
N VAL A 379 -19.18 -28.20 -1.91
CA VAL A 379 -17.86 -27.68 -2.27
C VAL A 379 -17.67 -27.44 -3.78
N ARG A 380 -18.73 -27.56 -4.60
CA ARG A 380 -18.63 -27.44 -6.06
C ARG A 380 -18.08 -26.07 -6.49
N LEU A 381 -18.57 -24.99 -5.87
CA LEU A 381 -18.11 -23.63 -6.20
C LEU A 381 -16.67 -23.39 -5.74
N LEU A 382 -16.34 -23.81 -4.51
CA LEU A 382 -14.97 -23.79 -3.98
C LEU A 382 -13.99 -24.55 -4.89
N THR A 383 -14.32 -25.78 -5.26
CA THR A 383 -13.47 -26.63 -6.10
C THR A 383 -13.30 -26.04 -7.49
N ARG A 384 -14.38 -25.51 -8.07
CA ARG A 384 -14.35 -24.83 -9.37
C ARG A 384 -13.41 -23.63 -9.34
N SER A 385 -13.55 -22.77 -8.34
CA SER A 385 -12.72 -21.56 -8.22
C SER A 385 -11.24 -21.92 -8.04
N LEU A 386 -10.93 -22.82 -7.09
CA LEU A 386 -9.54 -23.21 -6.79
C LEU A 386 -8.85 -23.91 -7.96
N SER A 387 -9.58 -24.63 -8.82
CA SER A 387 -8.98 -25.38 -9.93
C SER A 387 -8.25 -24.51 -10.95
N HIS A 388 -8.54 -23.20 -11.00
CA HIS A 388 -7.93 -22.29 -11.97
C HIS A 388 -7.52 -20.93 -11.40
N ARG A 389 -7.86 -20.60 -10.14
CA ARG A 389 -7.53 -19.31 -9.50
C ARG A 389 -6.51 -19.40 -8.37
N HIS A 390 -6.11 -20.61 -7.96
CA HIS A 390 -5.17 -20.76 -6.84
C HIS A 390 -3.71 -20.56 -7.26
N ALA A 391 -3.34 -20.98 -8.47
CA ALA A 391 -1.97 -20.86 -8.96
C ALA A 391 -1.55 -19.39 -9.10
N LEU A 392 -0.33 -19.08 -8.64
CA LEU A 392 0.24 -17.74 -8.64
C LEU A 392 1.56 -17.69 -9.42
N PRO A 393 2.02 -16.49 -9.83
CA PRO A 393 3.38 -16.29 -10.31
C PRO A 393 4.44 -16.79 -9.31
N ARG A 394 5.65 -17.07 -9.80
CA ARG A 394 6.80 -17.37 -8.93
C ARG A 394 7.06 -16.21 -7.97
N ASN A 395 7.69 -16.50 -6.83
CA ASN A 395 8.06 -15.49 -5.82
C ASN A 395 6.85 -14.64 -5.38
N THR A 396 5.70 -15.29 -5.19
CA THR A 396 4.49 -14.68 -4.63
C THR A 396 3.71 -15.71 -3.81
N ALA A 397 2.87 -15.25 -2.88
CA ALA A 397 2.02 -16.14 -2.09
C ALA A 397 0.67 -15.51 -1.73
N TRP A 398 -0.34 -16.37 -1.60
CA TRP A 398 -1.61 -15.99 -0.97
C TRP A 398 -1.45 -15.93 0.54
N VAL A 399 -2.07 -14.92 1.15
CA VAL A 399 -2.40 -14.90 2.58
C VAL A 399 -3.81 -15.47 2.71
N ASN A 400 -3.88 -16.77 2.98
CA ASN A 400 -5.14 -17.48 3.18
C ASN A 400 -5.65 -17.24 4.61
N TYR A 401 -6.93 -16.92 4.76
CA TYR A 401 -7.52 -16.54 6.04
C TYR A 401 -8.98 -17.02 6.15
N LEU A 402 -9.47 -17.15 7.38
CA LEU A 402 -10.87 -17.51 7.65
C LEU A 402 -11.74 -16.29 7.97
N ARG A 403 -11.19 -15.33 8.74
CA ARG A 403 -11.82 -14.06 9.10
C ARG A 403 -10.76 -12.97 9.19
N CYS A 404 -11.20 -11.72 9.07
CA CYS A 404 -10.41 -10.52 9.28
C CYS A 404 -11.25 -9.49 10.07
N HIS A 405 -10.70 -8.29 10.30
CA HIS A 405 -11.42 -7.20 10.96
C HIS A 405 -12.65 -6.73 10.17
N ASP A 406 -12.64 -6.91 8.84
CA ASP A 406 -13.73 -6.54 7.95
C ASP A 406 -14.90 -7.55 7.92
N HIS A 407 -15.99 -7.08 7.32
CA HIS A 407 -17.13 -7.88 6.91
C HIS A 407 -16.74 -8.93 5.85
N ILE A 408 -17.60 -9.94 5.66
CA ILE A 408 -17.42 -10.93 4.58
C ILE A 408 -18.12 -10.39 3.33
N GLY A 409 -17.35 -10.13 2.28
CA GLY A 409 -17.87 -9.89 0.94
C GLY A 409 -17.99 -11.20 0.16
N TRP A 410 -19.13 -11.44 -0.48
CA TRP A 410 -19.36 -12.60 -1.36
C TRP A 410 -18.73 -12.38 -2.74
N THR A 411 -17.40 -12.25 -2.78
CA THR A 411 -16.60 -11.90 -3.97
C THR A 411 -16.29 -13.09 -4.88
N PHE A 412 -17.13 -14.14 -4.88
CA PHE A 412 -17.01 -15.21 -5.86
C PHE A 412 -17.37 -14.71 -7.27
N ASP A 413 -16.75 -15.30 -8.28
CA ASP A 413 -16.99 -14.97 -9.69
C ASP A 413 -18.37 -15.47 -10.13
N ASN A 414 -19.14 -14.59 -10.78
CA ASN A 414 -20.44 -14.93 -11.33
C ASN A 414 -20.33 -16.02 -12.41
N ALA A 415 -19.30 -15.97 -13.25
CA ALA A 415 -19.13 -16.95 -14.34
C ALA A 415 -18.85 -18.36 -13.80
N ASP A 416 -18.10 -18.46 -12.70
CA ASP A 416 -17.89 -19.73 -12.00
C ASP A 416 -19.20 -20.29 -11.42
N ALA A 417 -19.99 -19.45 -10.76
CA ALA A 417 -21.30 -19.83 -10.23
C ALA A 417 -22.26 -20.29 -11.35
N GLU A 418 -22.37 -19.51 -12.42
CA GLU A 418 -23.22 -19.80 -13.57
C GLU A 418 -22.82 -21.12 -14.26
N SER A 419 -21.52 -21.41 -14.39
CA SER A 419 -21.01 -22.65 -14.96
C SER A 419 -21.46 -23.91 -14.19
N LEU A 420 -21.82 -23.75 -12.92
CA LEU A 420 -22.31 -24.81 -12.05
C LEU A 420 -23.84 -24.87 -11.96
N GLY A 421 -24.53 -23.96 -12.65
CA GLY A 421 -25.99 -23.79 -12.60
C GLY A 421 -26.48 -22.99 -11.39
N ILE A 422 -25.62 -22.17 -10.78
CA ILE A 422 -25.96 -21.31 -9.64
C ILE A 422 -26.22 -19.89 -10.14
N ASN A 423 -27.38 -19.32 -9.81
CA ASN A 423 -27.64 -17.89 -10.05
C ASN A 423 -26.87 -17.06 -9.02
N ALA A 424 -25.86 -16.31 -9.47
CA ALA A 424 -24.95 -15.60 -8.57
C ALA A 424 -25.62 -14.46 -7.77
N TYR A 425 -26.71 -13.86 -8.27
CA TYR A 425 -27.44 -12.82 -7.52
C TYR A 425 -28.26 -13.46 -6.40
N ASP A 426 -29.07 -14.45 -6.73
CA ASP A 426 -29.92 -15.15 -5.77
C ASP A 426 -29.07 -15.86 -4.71
N HIS A 427 -27.90 -16.39 -5.08
CA HIS A 427 -26.97 -17.06 -4.16
C HIS A 427 -26.29 -16.12 -3.16
N ARG A 428 -26.16 -14.82 -3.48
CA ARG A 428 -25.70 -13.81 -2.51
C ARG A 428 -26.81 -13.34 -1.58
N GLN A 429 -28.08 -13.54 -1.96
CA GLN A 429 -29.25 -13.21 -1.13
C GLN A 429 -29.59 -14.32 -0.14
N PHE A 430 -29.39 -15.58 -0.54
CA PHE A 430 -29.37 -16.74 0.37
C PHE A 430 -28.25 -16.60 1.40
#